data_AF-A0AAE1AGH4-F1
#
_entry.id   AF-A0AAE1AGH4-F1
#
_cell.length_a   1.000
_cell.length_b   1.000
_cell.length_c   1.000
_cell.angle_alpha   90.00
_cell.angle_beta   90.00
_cell.angle_gamma   90.00
#
_symmetry.space_group_name_H-M   'P 1'
#
loop_
_entity.id
_entity.type
_entity.pdbx_description
1 polymer ?
#
loop_
_entity_poly.entity_id
_entity_poly.type
_entity_poly.pdbx_seq_one_letter_code
_entity_poly.pdbx_strand_id
1 'polypeptide(L)'
;MALCLNGIKEMALCLNGIKEMALCLNGIKEMALCLDGIKEMALCLNGVKELALCLDGIKGLALCLNGIKEMALCLNGIKGLALCLDGIKGLALCLNGIKGLALCLDAIKEMALGLHGIKQMALCLNDVKGLDLCLDGIKGLAVCLNGIKEMALCLDGVNEIALRLNGVKELALCLDGVKEMALCLNGIKEMASMFDGIMKWLYVWTVSMNWLYV
;
A
#
# COMPACT_ATOMS: atom_id res chain seq x y z
N MET A 1 -25.61 -3.59 -6.80
CA MET A 1 -25.52 -2.76 -8.02
C MET A 1 -24.34 -3.26 -8.85
N ALA A 2 -24.51 -3.47 -10.14
CA ALA A 2 -23.42 -3.84 -11.05
C ALA A 2 -23.42 -2.87 -12.25
N LEU A 3 -22.25 -2.37 -12.65
CA LEU A 3 -22.11 -1.43 -13.76
C LEU A 3 -20.86 -1.78 -14.58
N CYS A 4 -21.03 -1.84 -15.91
CA CYS A 4 -19.95 -2.04 -16.86
C CYS A 4 -19.98 -0.94 -17.92
N LEU A 5 -18.92 -0.14 -18.02
CA LEU A 5 -18.86 1.01 -18.94
C LEU A 5 -17.49 1.15 -19.58
N ASN A 6 -17.47 1.74 -20.78
CA ASN A 6 -16.25 1.97 -21.54
C ASN A 6 -16.22 3.40 -22.09
N GLY A 7 -15.03 4.00 -22.18
CA GLY A 7 -14.83 5.27 -22.88
C GLY A 7 -15.47 6.47 -22.19
N ILE A 8 -15.30 6.56 -20.87
CA ILE A 8 -15.89 7.62 -20.06
C ILE A 8 -14.92 8.79 -19.96
N LYS A 9 -15.39 10.00 -20.26
CA LYS A 9 -14.58 11.20 -20.01
C LYS A 9 -14.48 11.47 -18.51
N GLU A 10 -15.62 11.60 -17.84
CA GLU A 10 -15.69 11.96 -16.43
C GLU A 10 -16.78 11.12 -15.75
N MET A 11 -16.49 10.59 -14.55
CA MET A 11 -17.44 9.91 -13.70
C MET A 11 -17.30 10.38 -12.25
N ALA A 12 -18.42 10.74 -11.64
CA ALA A 12 -18.52 10.97 -10.21
C ALA A 12 -19.68 10.14 -9.63
N LEU A 13 -19.45 9.41 -8.55
CA LEU A 13 -20.51 8.73 -7.80
C LEU A 13 -20.38 8.99 -6.31
N CYS A 14 -21.51 9.33 -5.69
CA CYS A 14 -21.65 9.45 -4.24
C CYS A 14 -22.78 8.52 -3.78
N LEU A 15 -22.47 7.50 -2.98
CA LEU A 15 -23.45 6.50 -2.56
C LEU A 15 -23.29 6.16 -1.07
N ASN A 16 -24.42 5.86 -0.42
CA ASN A 16 -24.45 5.43 0.97
C ASN A 16 -25.32 4.17 1.12
N GLY A 17 -24.94 3.28 2.05
CA GLY A 17 -25.80 2.20 2.52
C GLY A 17 -26.00 1.08 1.50
N ILE A 18 -24.99 0.81 0.68
CA ILE A 18 -25.07 -0.22 -0.35
C ILE A 18 -24.66 -1.57 0.23
N LYS A 19 -25.50 -2.58 0.02
CA LYS A 19 -25.13 -3.95 0.40
C LYS A 19 -24.00 -4.49 -0.49
N GLU A 20 -24.16 -4.44 -1.81
CA GLU A 20 -23.22 -5.05 -2.75
C GLU A 20 -23.04 -4.13 -3.97
N MET A 21 -21.79 -3.88 -4.35
CA MET A 21 -21.42 -3.07 -5.51
C MET A 21 -20.32 -3.75 -6.32
N ALA A 22 -20.51 -3.80 -7.65
CA ALA A 22 -19.49 -4.23 -8.60
C ALA A 22 -19.39 -3.22 -9.74
N LEU A 23 -18.19 -2.71 -10.01
CA LEU A 23 -17.91 -1.78 -11.10
C LEU A 23 -16.78 -2.34 -11.97
N CYS A 24 -17.00 -2.44 -13.27
CA CYS A 24 -15.98 -2.85 -14.25
C CYS A 24 -15.89 -1.80 -15.35
N LEU A 25 -14.84 -0.99 -15.36
CA LEU A 25 -14.78 0.17 -16.24
C LEU A 25 -13.45 0.25 -16.99
N ASN A 26 -13.52 0.60 -18.27
CA ASN A 26 -12.33 0.73 -19.12
C ASN A 26 -12.27 2.10 -19.81
N GLY A 27 -11.07 2.66 -19.89
CA GLY A 27 -10.82 3.90 -20.62
C GLY A 27 -11.55 5.08 -19.98
N ILE A 28 -11.16 5.45 -18.77
CA ILE A 28 -11.68 6.63 -18.07
C ILE A 28 -10.64 7.74 -18.07
N LYS A 29 -11.03 8.98 -18.39
CA LYS A 29 -10.13 10.12 -18.18
C LYS A 29 -10.11 10.53 -16.70
N GLU A 30 -11.25 10.82 -16.10
CA GLU A 30 -11.33 11.23 -14.69
C GLU A 30 -12.43 10.47 -13.93
N MET A 31 -12.09 9.98 -12.74
CA MET A 31 -13.01 9.24 -11.88
C MET A 31 -12.90 9.68 -10.42
N ALA A 32 -14.03 10.00 -9.81
CA ALA A 32 -14.16 10.27 -8.38
C ALA A 32 -15.27 9.42 -7.75
N LEU A 33 -14.97 8.66 -6.70
CA LEU A 33 -15.98 7.94 -5.91
C LEU A 33 -15.91 8.36 -4.44
N CYS A 34 -17.07 8.68 -3.87
CA CYS A 34 -17.24 8.91 -2.43
C CYS A 34 -18.31 7.94 -1.91
N LEU A 35 -17.90 6.91 -1.18
CA LEU A 35 -18.82 5.85 -0.75
C LEU A 35 -18.77 5.65 0.77
N ASP A 36 -19.94 5.50 1.36
CA ASP A 36 -20.11 5.26 2.80
C ASP A 36 -21.01 4.04 3.04
N GLY A 37 -20.70 3.28 4.10
CA GLY A 37 -21.56 2.22 4.58
C GLY A 37 -21.77 1.07 3.58
N ILE A 38 -20.71 0.66 2.88
CA ILE A 38 -20.80 -0.44 1.89
C ILE A 38 -20.46 -1.78 2.56
N LYS A 39 -21.32 -2.78 2.40
CA LYS A 39 -20.99 -4.12 2.93
C LYS A 39 -19.92 -4.80 2.05
N GLU A 40 -20.13 -4.89 0.74
CA GLU A 40 -19.18 -5.50 -0.19
C GLU A 40 -19.02 -4.67 -1.47
N MET A 41 -17.77 -4.44 -1.88
CA MET A 41 -17.42 -3.70 -3.09
C MET A 41 -16.31 -4.40 -3.86
N ALA A 42 -16.51 -4.54 -5.17
CA ALA A 42 -15.49 -4.92 -6.13
C ALA A 42 -15.36 -3.86 -7.22
N LEU A 43 -14.13 -3.45 -7.53
CA LEU A 43 -13.83 -2.47 -8.57
C LEU A 43 -12.71 -3.00 -9.47
N CYS A 44 -13.00 -3.12 -10.75
CA CYS A 44 -12.03 -3.45 -11.78
C CYS A 44 -11.90 -2.25 -12.73
N LEU A 45 -10.71 -1.65 -12.82
CA LEU A 45 -10.44 -0.53 -13.73
C LEU A 45 -9.27 -0.85 -14.65
N ASN A 46 -9.42 -0.49 -15.92
CA ASN A 46 -8.32 -0.52 -16.89
C ASN A 46 -8.23 0.80 -17.64
N GLY A 47 -7.05 1.42 -17.62
CA GLY A 47 -6.79 2.65 -18.35
C GLY A 47 -7.54 3.82 -17.75
N VAL A 48 -7.02 4.36 -16.65
CA VAL A 48 -7.57 5.56 -16.01
C VAL A 48 -6.50 6.64 -15.92
N LYS A 49 -6.80 7.86 -16.34
CA LYS A 49 -5.84 8.96 -16.18
C LYS A 49 -5.82 9.45 -14.73
N GLU A 50 -6.97 9.77 -14.15
CA GLU A 50 -7.05 10.26 -12.76
C GLU A 50 -8.13 9.51 -11.98
N LEU A 51 -7.76 8.96 -10.82
CA LEU A 51 -8.65 8.22 -9.93
C LEU A 51 -8.55 8.75 -8.50
N ALA A 52 -9.69 9.18 -7.94
CA ALA A 52 -9.82 9.55 -6.55
C ALA A 52 -10.91 8.70 -5.88
N LEU A 53 -10.57 7.97 -4.81
CA LEU A 53 -11.55 7.24 -3.99
C LEU A 53 -11.49 7.72 -2.54
N CYS A 54 -12.65 8.07 -2.00
CA CYS A 54 -12.86 8.30 -0.57
C CYS A 54 -13.90 7.30 -0.07
N LEU A 55 -13.50 6.35 0.77
CA LEU A 55 -14.38 5.28 1.25
C LEU A 55 -14.38 5.21 2.78
N ASP A 56 -15.57 5.15 3.36
CA ASP A 56 -15.77 4.97 4.79
C ASP A 56 -16.69 3.78 5.09
N GLY A 57 -16.43 3.09 6.20
CA GLY A 57 -17.33 2.06 6.73
C GLY A 57 -17.52 0.83 5.83
N ILE A 58 -16.47 0.39 5.13
CA ILE A 58 -16.57 -0.76 4.20
C ILE A 58 -16.25 -2.09 4.89
N LYS A 59 -17.08 -3.13 4.74
CA LYS A 59 -16.73 -4.46 5.31
C LYS A 59 -15.78 -5.25 4.42
N GLY A 60 -16.00 -5.28 3.11
CA GLY A 60 -15.11 -5.95 2.17
C GLY A 60 -14.88 -5.11 0.92
N LEU A 61 -13.62 -4.85 0.60
CA LEU A 61 -13.20 -4.06 -0.56
C LEU A 61 -12.13 -4.81 -1.35
N ALA A 62 -12.39 -5.04 -2.63
CA ALA A 62 -11.44 -5.58 -3.58
C ALA A 62 -11.27 -4.62 -4.76
N LEU A 63 -10.05 -4.14 -5.00
CA LEU A 63 -9.73 -3.32 -6.18
C LEU A 63 -8.68 -4.04 -7.05
N CYS A 64 -8.96 -4.12 -8.35
CA CYS A 64 -8.02 -4.62 -9.37
C CYS A 64 -7.85 -3.54 -10.43
N LEU A 65 -6.73 -2.81 -10.41
CA LEU A 65 -6.54 -1.62 -11.24
C LEU A 65 -5.29 -1.78 -12.12
N ASN A 66 -5.44 -1.55 -13.42
CA ASN A 66 -4.34 -1.60 -14.38
C ASN A 66 -4.24 -0.28 -15.16
N GLY A 67 -3.02 0.23 -15.33
CA GLY A 67 -2.75 1.35 -16.22
C GLY A 67 -3.36 2.65 -15.72
N ILE A 68 -3.01 3.03 -14.49
CA ILE A 68 -3.49 4.28 -13.87
C ILE A 68 -2.37 5.32 -13.88
N LYS A 69 -2.63 6.52 -14.39
CA LYS A 69 -1.60 7.58 -14.36
C LYS A 69 -1.47 8.15 -12.95
N GLU A 70 -2.56 8.60 -12.34
CA GLU A 70 -2.55 9.18 -11.00
C GLU A 70 -3.69 8.61 -10.16
N MET A 71 -3.37 8.15 -8.95
CA MET A 71 -4.33 7.58 -8.02
C MET A 71 -4.15 8.12 -6.60
N ALA A 72 -5.27 8.52 -5.99
CA ALA A 72 -5.38 8.86 -4.58
C ALA A 72 -6.50 8.04 -3.91
N LEU A 73 -6.17 7.29 -2.86
CA LEU A 73 -7.17 6.58 -2.04
C LEU A 73 -7.10 7.05 -0.58
N CYS A 74 -8.24 7.45 -0.05
CA CYS A 74 -8.45 7.73 1.37
C CYS A 74 -9.50 6.76 1.92
N LEU A 75 -9.09 5.81 2.76
CA LEU A 75 -9.97 4.75 3.28
C LEU A 75 -10.00 4.74 4.80
N ASN A 76 -11.20 4.78 5.37
CA ASN A 76 -11.40 4.73 6.82
C ASN A 76 -12.31 3.55 7.20
N GLY A 77 -11.97 2.86 8.29
CA GLY A 77 -12.88 1.89 8.90
C GLY A 77 -13.15 0.64 8.05
N ILE A 78 -12.15 0.10 7.36
CA ILE A 78 -12.31 -1.06 6.48
C ILE A 78 -12.02 -2.38 7.22
N LYS A 79 -12.90 -3.39 7.12
CA LYS A 79 -12.61 -4.69 7.74
C LYS A 79 -11.66 -5.56 6.90
N GLY A 80 -11.85 -5.62 5.59
CA GLY A 80 -10.98 -6.36 4.68
C GLY A 80 -10.73 -5.57 3.41
N LEU A 81 -9.46 -5.35 3.10
CA LEU A 81 -9.00 -4.66 1.90
C LEU A 81 -8.00 -5.51 1.14
N ALA A 82 -8.30 -5.77 -0.13
CA ALA A 82 -7.37 -6.35 -1.09
C ALA A 82 -7.17 -5.38 -2.27
N LEU A 83 -5.92 -4.97 -2.53
CA LEU A 83 -5.55 -4.19 -3.70
C LEU A 83 -4.57 -4.97 -4.57
N CYS A 84 -4.89 -5.07 -5.86
CA CYS A 84 -4.01 -5.54 -6.91
C CYS A 84 -3.83 -4.42 -7.94
N LEU A 85 -2.62 -3.89 -8.04
CA LEU A 85 -2.32 -2.71 -8.86
C LEU A 85 -1.16 -3.01 -9.81
N ASP A 86 -1.32 -2.65 -11.08
CA ASP A 86 -0.29 -2.84 -12.10
C ASP A 86 -0.17 -1.59 -12.99
N GLY A 87 1.06 -1.15 -13.24
CA GLY A 87 1.35 -0.04 -14.16
C GLY A 87 0.81 1.30 -13.68
N ILE A 88 1.19 1.71 -12.47
CA ILE A 88 0.75 2.98 -11.85
C ILE A 88 1.88 4.02 -11.88
N LYS A 89 1.64 5.24 -12.36
CA LYS A 89 2.70 6.28 -12.36
C LYS A 89 2.78 7.06 -11.04
N GLY A 90 1.66 7.33 -10.38
CA GLY A 90 1.64 8.03 -9.10
C GLY A 90 0.56 7.47 -8.21
N LEU A 91 0.97 7.02 -7.02
CA LEU A 91 0.09 6.40 -6.03
C LEU A 91 0.21 7.09 -4.68
N ALA A 92 -0.90 7.62 -4.17
CA ALA A 92 -1.03 8.10 -2.80
C ALA A 92 -2.12 7.32 -2.06
N LEU A 93 -1.77 6.73 -0.92
CA LEU A 93 -2.68 5.94 -0.09
C LEU A 93 -2.67 6.44 1.35
N CYS A 94 -3.84 6.78 1.88
CA CYS A 94 -4.05 7.10 3.28
C CYS A 94 -5.12 6.16 3.86
N LEU A 95 -4.71 5.23 4.72
CA LEU A 95 -5.62 4.22 5.28
C LEU A 95 -5.63 4.29 6.81
N ASN A 96 -6.82 4.39 7.40
CA ASN A 96 -6.98 4.41 8.86
C ASN A 96 -7.95 3.33 9.34
N GLY A 97 -7.56 2.59 10.38
CA GLY A 97 -8.44 1.64 11.06
C GLY A 97 -8.82 0.44 10.20
N ILE A 98 -7.82 -0.24 9.61
CA ILE A 98 -8.02 -1.41 8.75
C ILE A 98 -7.76 -2.70 9.53
N LYS A 99 -8.67 -3.68 9.47
CA LYS A 99 -8.46 -4.95 10.18
C LYS A 99 -7.57 -5.95 9.42
N GLY A 100 -7.73 -6.03 8.10
CA GLY A 100 -6.92 -6.88 7.24
C GLY A 100 -6.62 -6.16 5.94
N LEU A 101 -5.35 -6.01 5.63
CA LEU A 101 -4.83 -5.34 4.45
C LEU A 101 -3.93 -6.28 3.66
N ALA A 102 -4.25 -6.50 2.39
CA ALA A 102 -3.41 -7.20 1.44
C ALA A 102 -3.16 -6.30 0.22
N LEU A 103 -1.88 -6.04 -0.04
CA LEU A 103 -1.42 -5.17 -1.11
C LEU A 103 -0.47 -5.96 -2.03
N CYS A 104 -0.82 -6.06 -3.30
CA CYS A 104 0.05 -6.59 -4.35
C CYS A 104 0.17 -5.53 -5.43
N LEU A 105 1.37 -4.97 -5.60
CA LEU A 105 1.59 -3.92 -6.58
C LEU A 105 2.82 -4.22 -7.44
N ASP A 106 2.69 -3.91 -8.71
CA ASP A 106 3.73 -4.10 -9.72
C ASP A 106 3.88 -2.85 -10.61
N ALA A 107 5.09 -2.62 -11.10
CA ALA A 107 5.44 -1.54 -12.01
C ALA A 107 4.93 -0.16 -11.56
N ILE A 108 5.29 0.25 -10.34
CA ILE A 108 4.90 1.54 -9.76
C ILE A 108 6.02 2.55 -9.90
N LYS A 109 5.77 3.73 -10.46
CA LYS A 109 6.82 4.75 -10.55
C LYS A 109 7.04 5.44 -9.20
N GLU A 110 6.03 6.10 -8.64
CA GLU A 110 6.11 6.79 -7.35
C GLU A 110 4.96 6.34 -6.44
N MET A 111 5.27 6.09 -5.17
CA MET A 111 4.30 5.63 -4.19
C MET A 111 4.54 6.25 -2.82
N ALA A 112 3.47 6.77 -2.23
CA ALA A 112 3.41 7.21 -0.84
C ALA A 112 2.24 6.52 -0.11
N LEU A 113 2.54 5.90 1.02
CA LEU A 113 1.60 5.15 1.85
C LEU A 113 1.67 5.65 3.30
N GLY A 114 0.57 6.24 3.77
CA GLY A 114 0.35 6.56 5.18
C GLY A 114 -0.70 5.62 5.77
N LEU A 115 -0.30 4.74 6.68
CA LEU A 115 -1.18 3.74 7.28
C LEU A 115 -1.21 3.88 8.80
N HIS A 116 -2.40 4.03 9.37
CA HIS A 116 -2.58 4.14 10.82
C HIS A 116 -3.58 3.12 11.36
N GLY A 117 -3.21 2.43 12.44
CA GLY A 117 -4.09 1.52 13.15
C GLY A 117 -4.49 0.29 12.34
N ILE A 118 -3.50 -0.42 11.78
CA ILE A 118 -3.72 -1.64 10.99
C ILE A 118 -3.51 -2.88 11.85
N LYS A 119 -4.48 -3.80 11.88
CA LYS A 119 -4.33 -5.03 12.66
C LYS A 119 -3.43 -6.06 11.97
N GLN A 120 -3.59 -6.29 10.67
CA GLN A 120 -2.75 -7.22 9.90
C GLN A 120 -2.52 -6.66 8.50
N MET A 121 -1.27 -6.68 8.07
CA MET A 121 -0.85 -6.19 6.77
C MET A 121 0.09 -7.17 6.08
N ALA A 122 -0.21 -7.47 4.82
CA ALA A 122 0.70 -8.11 3.88
C ALA A 122 0.93 -7.17 2.69
N LEU A 123 2.19 -6.88 2.38
CA LEU A 123 2.60 -6.02 1.27
C LEU A 123 3.61 -6.74 0.38
N CYS A 124 3.28 -6.87 -0.89
CA CYS A 124 4.16 -7.37 -1.94
C CYS A 124 4.32 -6.29 -3.00
N LEU A 125 5.55 -5.83 -3.22
CA LEU A 125 5.89 -4.85 -4.25
C LEU A 125 6.98 -5.37 -5.17
N ASN A 126 6.79 -5.17 -6.47
CA ASN A 126 7.81 -5.39 -7.49
C ASN A 126 7.99 -4.12 -8.33
N ASP A 127 9.23 -3.87 -8.76
CA ASP A 127 9.58 -2.86 -9.75
C ASP A 127 9.06 -1.45 -9.40
N VAL A 128 9.52 -0.93 -8.26
CA VAL A 128 9.14 0.41 -7.77
C VAL A 128 10.32 1.39 -7.85
N LYS A 129 10.10 2.61 -8.38
CA LYS A 129 11.19 3.61 -8.40
C LYS A 129 11.30 4.39 -7.10
N GLY A 130 10.22 4.96 -6.61
CA GLY A 130 10.17 5.68 -5.33
C GLY A 130 9.09 5.10 -4.42
N LEU A 131 9.48 4.75 -3.19
CA LEU A 131 8.60 4.18 -2.19
C LEU A 131 8.77 4.89 -0.85
N ASP A 132 7.73 5.59 -0.41
CA ASP A 132 7.63 6.16 0.94
C ASP A 132 6.54 5.44 1.74
N LEU A 133 6.93 4.82 2.85
CA LEU A 133 6.04 4.10 3.76
C LEU A 133 6.10 4.74 5.15
N CYS A 134 4.97 5.27 5.63
CA CYS A 134 4.80 5.74 7.00
C CYS A 134 3.71 4.92 7.68
N LEU A 135 4.11 4.06 8.61
CA LEU A 135 3.21 3.13 9.29
C LEU A 135 3.19 3.41 10.80
N ASP A 136 1.99 3.56 11.36
CA ASP A 136 1.78 3.81 12.79
C ASP A 136 0.74 2.83 13.36
N GLY A 137 1.04 2.24 14.51
CA GLY A 137 0.09 1.42 15.26
C GLY A 137 -0.26 0.13 14.55
N ILE A 138 0.74 -0.58 14.03
CA ILE A 138 0.56 -1.83 13.28
C ILE A 138 0.74 -3.04 14.22
N LYS A 139 -0.19 -4.00 14.20
CA LYS A 139 -0.02 -5.21 15.02
C LYS A 139 0.82 -6.30 14.36
N GLY A 140 0.63 -6.54 13.06
CA GLY A 140 1.41 -7.52 12.32
C GLY A 140 1.66 -7.02 10.89
N LEU A 141 2.94 -6.98 10.51
CA LEU A 141 3.40 -6.48 9.23
C LEU A 141 4.28 -7.53 8.55
N ALA A 142 3.87 -7.98 7.37
CA ALA A 142 4.71 -8.79 6.49
C ALA A 142 4.93 -8.03 5.17
N VAL A 143 6.18 -7.80 4.81
CA VAL A 143 6.56 -7.08 3.58
C VAL A 143 7.56 -7.90 2.77
N CYS A 144 7.29 -8.04 1.48
CA CYS A 144 8.22 -8.59 0.50
C CYS A 144 8.40 -7.59 -0.64
N LEU A 145 9.60 -7.05 -0.79
CA LEU A 145 9.93 -6.08 -1.83
C LEU A 145 11.01 -6.64 -2.76
N ASN A 146 10.84 -6.40 -4.06
CA ASN A 146 11.82 -6.75 -5.08
C ASN A 146 12.00 -5.60 -6.08
N GLY A 147 13.25 -5.24 -6.39
CA GLY A 147 13.55 -4.26 -7.41
C GLY A 147 13.06 -2.85 -7.05
N ILE A 148 13.51 -2.33 -5.91
CA ILE A 148 13.17 -0.98 -5.46
C ILE A 148 14.37 -0.06 -5.70
N LYS A 149 14.16 1.09 -6.34
CA LYS A 149 15.26 2.05 -6.50
C LYS A 149 15.47 2.85 -5.20
N GLU A 150 14.49 3.60 -4.76
CA GLU A 150 14.56 4.40 -3.54
C GLU A 150 13.43 4.02 -2.59
N MET A 151 13.78 3.80 -1.33
CA MET A 151 12.83 3.44 -0.28
C MET A 151 13.10 4.22 1.00
N ALA A 152 12.07 4.86 1.52
CA ALA A 152 12.00 5.33 2.90
C ALA A 152 10.90 4.56 3.65
N LEU A 153 11.25 4.01 4.81
CA LEU A 153 10.32 3.30 5.68
C LEU A 153 10.41 3.83 7.11
N CYS A 154 9.32 4.44 7.55
CA CYS A 154 9.12 4.92 8.91
C CYS A 154 8.07 4.04 9.59
N LEU A 155 8.45 3.43 10.70
CA LEU A 155 7.60 2.56 11.51
C LEU A 155 7.52 3.12 12.92
N ASP A 156 6.30 3.37 13.40
CA ASP A 156 6.01 3.74 14.78
C ASP A 156 5.01 2.75 15.40
N GLY A 157 5.27 2.31 16.63
CA GLY A 157 4.33 1.51 17.41
C GLY A 157 3.95 0.17 16.76
N VAL A 158 4.92 -0.58 16.24
CA VAL A 158 4.68 -1.88 15.58
C VAL A 158 5.01 -3.06 16.47
N ASN A 159 4.09 -4.04 16.60
CA ASN A 159 4.37 -5.22 17.44
C ASN A 159 5.25 -6.25 16.73
N GLU A 160 4.85 -6.72 15.56
CA GLU A 160 5.54 -7.80 14.84
C GLU A 160 5.79 -7.41 13.39
N ILE A 161 7.04 -7.52 12.95
CA ILE A 161 7.47 -7.20 11.59
C ILE A 161 8.31 -8.33 10.99
N ALA A 162 7.99 -8.71 9.76
CA ALA A 162 8.85 -9.45 8.87
C ALA A 162 9.08 -8.67 7.56
N LEU A 163 10.31 -8.26 7.30
CA LEU A 163 10.72 -7.59 6.07
C LEU A 163 11.66 -8.47 5.26
N ARG A 164 11.31 -8.73 4.00
CA ARG A 164 12.19 -9.31 2.99
C ARG A 164 12.41 -8.30 1.88
N LEU A 165 13.64 -7.83 1.74
CA LEU A 165 14.05 -6.84 0.75
C LEU A 165 15.07 -7.46 -0.21
N ASN A 166 14.77 -7.43 -1.50
CA ASN A 166 15.67 -7.91 -2.55
C ASN A 166 15.89 -6.83 -3.62
N GLY A 167 17.14 -6.45 -3.87
CA GLY A 167 17.49 -5.47 -4.89
C GLY A 167 16.93 -4.09 -4.57
N VAL A 168 17.33 -3.50 -3.44
CA VAL A 168 17.03 -2.10 -3.10
C VAL A 168 18.27 -1.25 -3.33
N LYS A 169 18.19 -0.19 -4.14
CA LYS A 169 19.38 0.66 -4.37
C LYS A 169 19.65 1.51 -3.13
N GLU A 170 18.67 2.26 -2.66
CA GLU A 170 18.80 3.18 -1.52
C GLU A 170 17.68 2.89 -0.51
N LEU A 171 18.06 2.62 0.74
CA LEU A 171 17.15 2.27 1.82
C LEU A 171 17.35 3.21 3.02
N ALA A 172 16.32 3.95 3.40
CA ALA A 172 16.25 4.67 4.66
C ALA A 172 15.25 3.97 5.59
N LEU A 173 15.70 3.57 6.79
CA LEU A 173 14.84 2.98 7.83
C LEU A 173 14.78 3.91 9.05
N CYS A 174 13.58 4.19 9.53
CA CYS A 174 13.33 4.85 10.81
C CYS A 174 12.38 3.98 11.62
N LEU A 175 12.82 3.48 12.76
CA LEU A 175 12.01 2.64 13.64
C LEU A 175 11.86 3.29 15.01
N ASP A 176 10.62 3.42 15.48
CA ASP A 176 10.25 3.75 16.84
C ASP A 176 9.22 2.74 17.36
N GLY A 177 9.33 2.34 18.63
CA GLY A 177 8.32 1.49 19.28
C GLY A 177 8.13 0.09 18.67
N VAL A 178 9.14 -0.46 17.97
CA VAL A 178 9.08 -1.82 17.39
C VAL A 178 9.40 -2.89 18.43
N LYS A 179 8.53 -3.90 18.61
CA LYS A 179 8.78 -4.98 19.59
C LYS A 179 9.59 -6.14 19.02
N GLU A 180 9.20 -6.68 17.87
CA GLU A 180 9.81 -7.84 17.24
C GLU A 180 10.03 -7.61 15.74
N MET A 181 11.26 -7.85 15.28
CA MET A 181 11.63 -7.68 13.88
C MET A 181 12.46 -8.85 13.33
N ALA A 182 12.04 -9.36 12.18
CA ALA A 182 12.83 -10.20 11.30
C ALA A 182 13.13 -9.47 9.98
N LEU A 183 14.40 -9.39 9.61
CA LEU A 183 14.90 -8.65 8.46
C LEU A 183 15.76 -9.57 7.57
N CYS A 184 15.37 -9.70 6.30
CA CYS A 184 16.12 -10.42 5.29
C CYS A 184 16.50 -9.45 4.18
N LEU A 185 17.80 -9.16 4.05
CA LEU A 185 18.32 -8.18 3.09
C LEU A 185 19.19 -8.88 2.04
N ASN A 186 18.86 -8.65 0.77
CA ASN A 186 19.68 -9.08 -0.37
C ASN A 186 19.79 -7.96 -1.41
N GLY A 187 20.99 -7.73 -1.94
CA GLY A 187 21.20 -6.73 -2.99
C GLY A 187 20.86 -5.30 -2.56
N ILE A 188 21.14 -4.92 -1.31
CA ILE A 188 21.03 -3.53 -0.85
C ILE A 188 22.34 -2.79 -1.17
N LYS A 189 22.29 -1.66 -1.89
CA LYS A 189 23.53 -0.91 -2.20
C LYS A 189 23.88 0.12 -1.13
N GLU A 190 22.91 0.91 -0.69
CA GLU A 190 23.07 1.96 0.29
C GLU A 190 21.96 1.86 1.33
N MET A 191 22.32 1.99 2.61
CA MET A 191 21.40 1.89 3.73
C MET A 191 21.72 2.92 4.81
N ALA A 192 20.73 3.69 5.20
CA ALA A 192 20.73 4.53 6.39
C ALA A 192 19.64 4.04 7.34
N SER A 193 19.93 4.02 8.65
CA SER A 193 18.96 3.56 9.64
C SER A 193 19.04 4.34 10.94
N MET A 194 17.87 4.70 11.47
CA MET A 194 17.69 5.27 12.80
C MET A 194 16.74 4.39 13.61
N PHE A 195 17.08 4.17 14.88
CA PHE A 195 16.31 3.34 15.80
C PHE A 195 16.12 4.10 17.11
N ASP A 196 14.87 4.23 17.56
CA ASP A 196 14.50 4.70 18.90
C ASP A 196 13.57 3.67 19.57
N GLY A 197 13.64 3.58 20.91
CA GLY A 197 12.85 2.63 21.70
C GLY A 197 13.47 1.24 21.97
N ILE A 198 12.70 0.37 22.64
CA ILE A 198 13.16 -0.95 23.11
C ILE A 198 12.74 -2.05 22.11
N MET A 199 13.67 -2.49 21.26
CA MET A 199 13.50 -3.73 20.49
C MET A 199 13.84 -4.95 21.35
N LYS A 200 12.90 -5.89 21.48
CA LYS A 200 13.15 -7.13 22.23
C LYS A 200 13.91 -8.16 21.40
N TRP A 201 13.61 -8.24 20.11
CA TRP A 201 14.19 -9.24 19.21
C TRP A 201 14.43 -8.66 17.82
N LEU A 202 15.67 -8.82 17.33
CA LEU A 202 16.08 -8.48 15.97
C LEU A 202 16.81 -9.67 15.35
N TYR A 203 16.29 -10.18 14.24
CA TYR A 203 16.94 -11.22 13.44
C TYR A 203 17.29 -10.68 12.07
N VAL A 204 18.58 -10.59 11.75
CA VAL A 204 19.06 -10.11 10.45
C VAL A 204 19.74 -11.24 9.69
N TRP A 205 19.31 -11.49 8.45
CA TRP A 205 19.97 -12.39 7.52
C TRP A 205 20.38 -11.65 6.25
N THR A 206 21.68 -11.70 5.92
CA THR A 206 22.27 -10.95 4.81
C THR A 206 23.05 -11.89 3.89
N VAL A 207 22.80 -11.83 2.57
CA VAL A 207 23.52 -12.65 1.58
C VAL A 207 24.62 -11.85 0.87
N SER A 208 24.51 -10.51 0.82
CA SER A 208 25.58 -9.59 0.39
C SER A 208 25.27 -8.16 0.83
N MET A 209 26.07 -7.59 1.72
CA MET A 209 26.03 -6.14 2.06
C MET A 209 27.42 -5.54 1.84
N ASN A 210 27.48 -4.40 1.14
CA ASN A 210 28.61 -3.49 1.27
C ASN A 210 28.24 -2.47 2.33
N TRP A 211 28.86 -2.56 3.51
CA TRP A 211 28.67 -1.54 4.55
C TRP A 211 29.46 -0.28 4.16
N LEU A 212 28.78 0.86 4.11
CA LEU A 212 29.39 2.17 4.31
C LEU A 212 28.86 2.70 5.63
N TYR A 213 29.71 2.70 6.66
CA TYR A 213 29.43 3.42 7.90
C TYR A 213 29.60 4.92 7.61
N VAL A 214 28.60 5.73 7.94
CA VAL A 214 28.72 7.19 8.13
C VAL A 214 28.30 7.50 9.56
#